data_AF-A0A1Z5L3I6-F1
#
_entry.id   AF-A0A1Z5L3I6-F1
#
_cell.length_a   1.000
_cell.length_b   1.000
_cell.length_c   1.000
_cell.angle_alpha   90.00
_cell.angle_beta   90.00
_cell.angle_gamma   90.00
#
_symmetry.space_group_name_H-M   'P 1'
#
loop_
_entity.id
_entity.type
_entity.pdbx_description
1 polymer ?
#
loop_
_entity_poly.entity_id
_entity_poly.type
_entity_poly.pdbx_seq_one_letter_code
_entity_poly.pdbx_strand_id
1 'polypeptide(L)'
;MFSSKISNYVSFPLEGLDMSPFLHQDCPRGVTTYDLTALICHDGTAGSGHYRAYALNCLNEQWYEFDDQYVTSVDPQTVQNCEAYVLFYRKTSEEMVKKRNRTLELMERSRRERCLLNFYVSKQWVNKLNTFAEPGPINNLDFLCSHGGVHPSKAAYVEDLCTVFSQSVWEYLHDSFGGGPACTHLYVCPTVFSQSVWEYLHDS
;
A
#
# COMPACT_ATOMS: atom_id res chain seq x y z
N MET A 1 26.34 -28.29 17.04
CA MET A 1 26.24 -26.83 17.21
C MET A 1 25.05 -26.60 18.13
N PHE A 2 25.24 -26.09 19.34
CA PHE A 2 24.12 -25.79 20.25
C PHE A 2 23.54 -24.43 19.85
N SER A 3 22.23 -24.37 19.64
CA SER A 3 21.50 -23.11 19.39
C SER A 3 20.88 -22.63 20.70
N SER A 4 20.95 -21.33 20.99
CA SER A 4 20.40 -20.71 22.21
C SER A 4 19.56 -19.48 21.87
N LYS A 5 18.37 -19.36 22.48
CA LYS A 5 17.53 -18.17 22.38
C LYS A 5 18.00 -17.13 23.39
N ILE A 6 18.16 -15.89 22.94
CA ILE A 6 18.41 -14.75 23.83
C ILE A 6 17.05 -14.29 24.36
N SER A 7 16.85 -14.34 25.68
CA SER A 7 15.60 -13.99 26.36
C SER A 7 15.61 -12.57 26.94
N ASN A 8 16.58 -11.74 26.54
CA ASN A 8 16.62 -10.35 26.97
C ASN A 8 15.42 -9.60 26.40
N TYR A 9 14.71 -8.89 27.27
CA TYR A 9 13.63 -8.02 26.84
C TYR A 9 14.18 -6.85 26.01
N VAL A 10 13.59 -6.63 24.84
CA VAL A 10 13.85 -5.47 23.98
C VAL A 10 12.64 -4.58 24.08
N SER A 11 12.82 -3.35 24.55
CA SER A 11 11.76 -2.33 24.52
C SER A 11 11.60 -1.79 23.10
N PHE A 12 10.36 -1.68 22.65
CA PHE A 12 10.01 -1.12 21.33
C PHE A 12 8.78 -0.22 21.44
N PRO A 13 8.72 0.88 20.68
CA PRO A 13 7.55 1.77 20.67
C PRO A 13 6.45 1.22 19.75
N LEU A 14 5.18 1.37 20.13
CA LEU A 14 4.07 1.03 19.23
C LEU A 14 3.87 2.08 18.13
N GLU A 15 4.18 3.33 18.41
CA GLU A 15 4.00 4.46 17.50
C GLU A 15 5.23 5.37 17.57
N GLY A 16 5.53 6.06 16.47
CA GLY A 16 6.54 7.11 16.46
C GLY A 16 7.99 6.61 16.53
N LEU A 17 8.28 5.39 16.04
CA LEU A 17 9.66 4.93 15.90
C LEU A 17 10.40 5.81 14.88
N ASP A 18 11.29 6.68 15.36
CA ASP A 18 12.11 7.52 14.50
C ASP A 18 13.39 6.78 14.06
N MET A 19 13.45 6.42 12.78
CA MET A 19 14.62 5.79 12.17
C MET A 19 15.60 6.81 11.56
N SER A 20 15.28 8.12 11.61
CA SER A 20 16.11 9.18 11.03
C SER A 20 17.59 9.16 11.49
N PRO A 21 17.93 8.85 12.76
CA PRO A 21 19.32 8.87 13.22
C PRO A 21 20.19 7.76 12.62
N PHE A 22 19.57 6.73 12.04
CA PHE A 22 20.26 5.55 11.52
C PHE A 22 20.42 5.57 9.99
N LEU A 23 19.95 6.62 9.31
CA LEU A 23 20.10 6.76 7.88
C LEU A 23 21.51 7.17 7.46
N HIS A 24 21.98 6.64 6.33
CA HIS A 24 23.19 7.13 5.69
C HIS A 24 23.02 8.59 5.23
N GLN A 25 24.10 9.37 5.23
CA GLN A 25 24.06 10.82 4.91
C GLN A 25 23.55 11.10 3.49
N ASP A 26 23.84 10.20 2.55
CA ASP A 26 23.39 10.31 1.16
C ASP A 26 21.98 9.75 0.93
N CYS A 27 21.31 9.24 1.96
CA CYS A 27 19.95 8.75 1.84
C CYS A 27 19.01 9.94 1.57
N PRO A 28 18.18 9.89 0.50
CA PRO A 28 17.20 10.93 0.26
C PRO A 28 16.31 11.14 1.49
N ARG A 29 16.06 12.41 1.83
CA ARG A 29 15.12 12.75 2.90
C ARG A 29 13.73 12.25 2.49
N GLY A 30 13.21 11.29 3.24
CA GLY A 30 11.89 10.72 3.07
C GLY A 30 11.23 10.51 4.42
N VAL A 31 10.14 9.74 4.44
CA VAL A 31 9.45 9.41 5.68
C VAL A 31 10.29 8.43 6.51
N THR A 32 10.62 8.83 7.75
CA THR A 32 11.47 8.08 8.69
C THR A 32 10.76 7.63 9.96
N THR A 33 9.53 8.06 10.17
CA THR A 33 8.71 7.66 11.31
C THR A 33 7.93 6.40 10.97
N TYR A 34 7.85 5.47 11.90
CA TYR A 34 7.13 4.22 11.74
C TYR A 34 6.26 3.90 12.94
N ASP A 35 5.11 3.29 12.66
CA ASP A 35 4.22 2.72 13.68
C ASP A 35 4.16 1.20 13.52
N LEU A 36 4.09 0.50 14.63
CA LEU A 36 4.01 -0.95 14.69
C LEU A 36 2.63 -1.40 14.24
N THR A 37 2.58 -2.29 13.26
CA THR A 37 1.32 -2.84 12.74
C THR A 37 1.11 -4.30 13.11
N ALA A 38 2.20 -5.03 13.33
CA ALA A 38 2.14 -6.41 13.78
C ALA A 38 3.46 -6.83 14.43
N LEU A 39 3.44 -7.89 15.22
CA LEU A 39 4.64 -8.57 15.70
C LEU A 39 4.38 -10.07 15.82
N ILE A 40 5.45 -10.85 15.81
CA ILE A 40 5.45 -12.28 16.10
C ILE A 40 6.23 -12.49 17.39
N CYS A 41 5.62 -13.22 18.32
CA CYS A 41 6.25 -13.74 19.52
C CYS A 41 6.64 -15.19 19.30
N HIS A 42 7.69 -15.61 20.01
CA HIS A 42 8.08 -17.00 20.07
C HIS A 42 8.32 -17.37 21.52
N ASP A 43 7.48 -18.22 22.10
CA ASP A 43 7.65 -18.75 23.44
C ASP A 43 8.46 -20.04 23.38
N GLY A 44 9.39 -20.24 24.31
CA GLY A 44 10.20 -21.46 24.39
C GLY A 44 11.67 -21.28 23.99
N THR A 45 12.29 -22.37 23.55
CA THR A 45 13.74 -22.48 23.32
C THR A 45 14.09 -22.43 21.83
N ALA A 46 15.38 -22.31 21.51
CA ALA A 46 15.81 -22.36 20.11
C ALA A 46 15.51 -23.69 19.38
N GLY A 47 15.23 -24.78 20.11
CA GLY A 47 14.94 -26.10 19.54
C GLY A 47 13.45 -26.47 19.50
N SER A 48 12.60 -25.75 20.23
CA SER A 48 11.17 -26.01 20.33
C SER A 48 10.48 -24.84 20.99
N GLY A 49 9.32 -24.46 20.47
CA GLY A 49 8.54 -23.37 21.01
C GLY A 49 7.19 -23.22 20.32
N HIS A 50 6.49 -22.15 20.67
CA HIS A 50 5.17 -21.79 20.16
C HIS A 50 5.20 -20.38 19.59
N TYR A 51 4.56 -20.17 18.45
CA TYR A 51 4.50 -18.87 17.80
C TYR A 51 3.11 -18.28 17.96
N ARG A 52 3.05 -17.03 18.39
CA ARG A 52 1.83 -16.22 18.43
C ARG A 52 2.07 -14.93 17.66
N ALA A 53 1.02 -14.39 17.04
CA ALA A 53 1.10 -13.12 16.35
C ALA A 53 0.19 -12.09 17.02
N TYR A 54 0.63 -10.84 17.03
CA TYR A 54 -0.21 -9.72 17.38
C TYR A 54 -0.32 -8.81 16.17
N ALA A 55 -1.53 -8.36 15.84
CA ALA A 55 -1.73 -7.41 14.74
C ALA A 55 -2.77 -6.35 15.10
N LEU A 56 -2.50 -5.13 14.64
CA LEU A 56 -3.42 -4.00 14.74
C LEU A 56 -4.44 -4.09 13.61
N ASN A 57 -5.72 -4.15 13.96
CA ASN A 57 -6.80 -4.10 12.99
C ASN A 57 -7.04 -2.66 12.54
N CYS A 58 -6.85 -2.39 11.25
CA CYS A 58 -6.96 -1.04 10.68
C CYS A 58 -8.39 -0.49 10.61
N LEU A 59 -9.42 -1.33 10.81
CA LEU A 59 -10.82 -0.90 10.73
C LEU A 59 -11.37 -0.34 12.05
N ASN A 60 -10.86 -0.85 13.17
CA ASN A 60 -11.32 -0.47 14.51
C ASN A 60 -10.20 -0.03 15.45
N GLU A 61 -8.96 0.00 14.96
CA GLU A 61 -7.77 0.45 15.70
C GLU A 61 -7.50 -0.35 16.99
N GLN A 62 -7.90 -1.63 17.00
CA GLN A 62 -7.72 -2.54 18.14
C GLN A 62 -6.65 -3.61 17.85
N TRP A 63 -5.85 -3.95 18.87
CA TRP A 63 -4.90 -5.05 18.80
C TRP A 63 -5.57 -6.40 19.04
N TYR A 64 -5.15 -7.40 18.27
CA TYR A 64 -5.58 -8.78 18.42
C TYR A 64 -4.38 -9.69 18.54
N GLU A 65 -4.48 -10.66 19.44
CA GLU A 65 -3.62 -11.83 19.50
C GLU A 65 -4.23 -12.94 18.63
N PHE A 66 -3.38 -13.57 17.84
CA PHE A 66 -3.66 -14.72 17.00
C PHE A 66 -2.81 -15.88 17.52
N ASP A 67 -3.49 -16.81 18.19
CA ASP A 67 -2.91 -18.02 18.76
C ASP A 67 -3.60 -19.23 18.12
N ASP A 68 -3.01 -19.72 17.02
CA ASP A 68 -3.53 -20.76 16.15
C ASP A 68 -5.01 -20.53 15.77
N GLN A 69 -5.93 -21.26 16.39
CA GLN A 69 -7.38 -21.20 16.14
C GLN A 69 -8.10 -20.12 16.96
N TYR A 70 -7.41 -19.45 17.87
CA TYR A 70 -7.97 -18.46 18.78
C TYR A 70 -7.56 -17.05 18.38
N VAL A 71 -8.55 -16.16 18.32
CA VAL A 71 -8.35 -14.73 18.05
C VAL A 71 -8.94 -13.95 19.20
N THR A 72 -8.10 -13.20 19.91
CA THR A 72 -8.47 -12.51 21.14
C THR A 72 -8.12 -11.03 21.03
N SER A 73 -9.05 -10.13 21.33
CA SER A 73 -8.72 -8.71 21.46
C SER A 73 -7.85 -8.50 22.69
N VAL A 74 -6.76 -7.75 22.54
CA VAL A 74 -5.82 -7.45 23.63
C VAL A 74 -5.56 -5.96 23.71
N ASP A 75 -5.15 -5.50 24.89
CA ASP A 75 -4.75 -4.12 25.09
C ASP A 75 -3.33 -3.86 24.53
N PRO A 76 -2.99 -2.61 24.19
CA PRO A 76 -1.65 -2.25 23.72
C PRO A 76 -0.52 -2.56 24.72
N GLN A 77 -0.78 -2.58 26.03
CA GLN A 77 0.23 -2.87 27.05
C GLN A 77 0.66 -4.35 27.01
N THR A 78 -0.29 -5.25 26.74
CA THR A 78 -0.01 -6.67 26.46
C THR A 78 0.92 -6.82 25.26
N VAL A 79 0.71 -6.05 24.19
CA VAL A 79 1.55 -6.07 22.99
C VAL A 79 2.96 -5.52 23.29
N GLN A 80 3.09 -4.44 24.06
CA GLN A 80 4.40 -3.88 24.42
C GLN A 80 5.24 -4.84 25.26
N ASN A 81 4.60 -5.62 26.13
CA ASN A 81 5.29 -6.47 27.11
C ASN A 81 5.57 -7.89 26.62
N CYS A 82 5.27 -8.22 25.36
CA CYS A 82 5.43 -9.57 24.84
C CYS A 82 6.89 -9.92 24.53
N GLU A 83 7.23 -11.21 24.43
CA GLU A 83 8.53 -11.68 23.94
C GLU A 83 8.64 -11.54 22.40
N ALA A 84 8.70 -10.29 21.93
CA ALA A 84 8.75 -9.96 20.52
C ALA A 84 9.99 -10.56 19.85
N TYR A 85 9.77 -11.24 18.73
CA TYR A 85 10.82 -11.86 17.93
C TYR A 85 10.95 -11.19 16.55
N VAL A 86 9.83 -10.94 15.88
CA VAL A 86 9.79 -10.23 14.59
C VAL A 86 8.79 -9.09 14.68
N LEU A 87 9.20 -7.88 14.33
CA LEU A 87 8.36 -6.68 14.39
C LEU A 87 8.10 -6.15 12.98
N PHE A 88 6.86 -5.81 12.69
CA PHE A 88 6.42 -5.25 11.42
C PHE A 88 5.99 -3.80 11.63
N TYR A 89 6.82 -2.90 11.13
CA TYR A 89 6.62 -1.45 11.18
C TYR A 89 6.17 -0.92 9.82
N ARG A 90 5.25 0.04 9.82
CA ARG A 90 4.77 0.76 8.63
C ARG A 90 5.17 2.22 8.75
N LYS A 91 5.76 2.77 7.68
CA LYS A 91 6.02 4.22 7.59
C LYS A 91 4.75 5.03 7.82
N THR A 92 4.84 6.11 8.59
CA THR A 92 3.71 7.00 8.89
C THR A 92 4.05 8.46 8.61
N SER A 93 3.06 9.20 8.09
CA SER A 93 3.22 10.57 7.63
C SER A 93 1.91 11.33 7.81
N GLU A 94 1.94 12.36 8.67
CA GLU A 94 0.80 13.26 8.87
C GLU A 94 0.41 13.97 7.57
N GLU A 95 1.39 14.37 6.76
CA GLU A 95 1.14 14.99 5.46
C GLU A 95 0.37 14.06 4.52
N MET A 96 0.68 12.77 4.50
CA MET A 96 -0.11 11.80 3.72
C MET A 96 -1.52 11.60 4.27
N VAL A 97 -1.71 11.63 5.59
CA VAL A 97 -3.04 11.58 6.18
C VAL A 97 -3.88 12.79 5.72
N LYS A 98 -3.31 13.99 5.74
CA LYS A 98 -3.96 15.21 5.23
C LYS A 98 -4.31 15.08 3.74
N LYS A 99 -3.38 14.56 2.91
CA LYS A 99 -3.62 14.35 1.48
C LYS A 99 -4.76 13.36 1.20
N ARG A 100 -4.84 12.26 1.97
CA ARG A 100 -5.95 11.29 1.87
C ARG A 100 -7.28 11.90 2.26
N ASN A 101 -7.34 12.59 3.40
CA ASN A 101 -8.56 13.24 3.86
C ASN A 101 -9.06 14.26 2.83
N ARG A 102 -8.14 15.07 2.29
CA ARG A 102 -8.47 16.02 1.22
C ARG A 102 -9.00 15.35 -0.04
N THR A 103 -8.42 14.22 -0.43
CA THR A 103 -8.89 13.42 -1.58
C THR A 103 -10.33 12.97 -1.35
N LEU A 104 -10.65 12.42 -0.16
CA LEU A 104 -12.00 11.97 0.19
C LEU A 104 -13.02 13.11 0.20
N GLU A 105 -12.66 14.29 0.73
CA GLU A 105 -13.50 15.49 0.69
C GLU A 105 -13.83 15.91 -0.75
N LEU A 106 -12.83 15.96 -1.62
CA LEU A 106 -13.00 16.31 -3.03
C LEU A 106 -13.87 15.30 -3.76
N MET A 107 -13.70 14.00 -3.48
CA MET A 107 -14.54 12.95 -4.02
C MET A 107 -16.01 13.13 -3.62
N GLU A 108 -16.29 13.37 -2.34
CA GLU A 108 -17.64 13.60 -1.84
C GLU A 108 -18.28 14.86 -2.44
N ARG A 109 -17.51 15.96 -2.58
CA ARG A 109 -17.97 17.18 -3.24
C ARG A 109 -18.30 16.93 -4.71
N SER A 110 -17.41 16.25 -5.43
CA SER A 110 -17.57 15.98 -6.86
C SER A 110 -18.76 15.06 -7.16
N ARG A 111 -19.19 14.22 -6.21
CA ARG A 111 -20.41 13.40 -6.35
C ARG A 111 -21.67 14.27 -6.50
N ARG A 112 -21.65 15.51 -5.99
CA ARG A 112 -22.77 16.45 -6.04
C ARG A 112 -22.72 17.35 -7.28
N GLU A 113 -21.62 17.33 -8.02
CA GLU A 113 -21.35 18.18 -9.18
C GLU A 113 -21.38 17.34 -10.48
N ARG A 114 -21.86 17.92 -11.58
CA ARG A 114 -21.74 17.27 -12.89
C ARG A 114 -20.29 17.41 -13.36
N CYS A 115 -19.59 16.29 -13.46
CA CYS A 115 -18.22 16.27 -13.96
C CYS A 115 -18.22 16.19 -15.50
N LEU A 116 -17.47 17.09 -16.15
CA LEU A 116 -17.33 17.12 -17.61
C LEU A 116 -16.32 16.10 -18.12
N LEU A 117 -15.37 15.70 -17.27
CA LEU A 117 -14.29 14.78 -17.59
C LEU A 117 -14.09 13.76 -16.46
N ASN A 118 -13.84 12.53 -16.88
CA ASN A 118 -13.51 11.39 -16.04
C ASN A 118 -12.05 11.00 -16.29
N PHE A 119 -11.34 10.65 -15.22
CA PHE A 119 -9.96 10.20 -15.27
C PHE A 119 -9.86 8.78 -14.70
N TYR A 120 -9.40 7.86 -15.52
CA TYR A 120 -9.16 6.47 -15.15
C TYR A 120 -7.77 6.34 -14.51
N VAL A 121 -7.74 5.83 -13.29
CA VAL A 121 -6.51 5.67 -12.49
C VAL A 121 -6.40 4.24 -11.99
N SER A 122 -5.19 3.68 -12.03
CA SER A 122 -4.90 2.33 -11.56
C SER A 122 -5.38 2.11 -10.12
N LYS A 123 -6.14 1.02 -9.89
CA LYS A 123 -6.49 0.57 -8.54
C LYS A 123 -5.23 0.14 -7.76
N GLN A 124 -4.18 -0.34 -8.43
CA GLN A 124 -2.91 -0.64 -7.76
C GLN A 124 -2.29 0.62 -7.17
N TRP A 125 -2.27 1.72 -7.94
CA TRP A 125 -1.78 3.00 -7.42
C TRP A 125 -2.68 3.56 -6.33
N VAL A 126 -4.00 3.46 -6.46
CA VAL A 126 -4.94 3.89 -5.41
C VAL A 126 -4.78 3.08 -4.12
N ASN A 127 -4.48 1.78 -4.21
CA ASN A 127 -4.15 0.97 -3.05
C ASN A 127 -2.87 1.46 -2.37
N LYS A 128 -1.84 1.85 -3.13
CA LYS A 128 -0.65 2.51 -2.57
C LYS A 128 -1.00 3.83 -1.92
N LEU A 129 -1.80 4.68 -2.56
CA LEU A 129 -2.27 5.94 -1.97
C LEU A 129 -2.91 5.69 -0.61
N ASN A 130 -3.77 4.69 -0.49
CA ASN A 130 -4.50 4.36 0.75
C ASN A 130 -3.62 3.76 1.86
N THR A 131 -2.46 3.17 1.53
CA THR A 131 -1.69 2.37 2.50
C THR A 131 -0.27 2.87 2.75
N PHE A 132 0.40 3.44 1.76
CA PHE A 132 1.82 3.78 1.83
C PHE A 132 2.02 5.24 2.25
N ALA A 133 3.01 5.51 3.08
CA ALA A 133 3.43 6.90 3.37
C ALA A 133 4.06 7.60 2.16
N GLU A 134 4.48 6.83 1.15
CA GLU A 134 5.11 7.34 -0.07
C GLU A 134 4.60 6.50 -1.26
N PRO A 135 3.39 6.77 -1.78
CA PRO A 135 2.80 5.96 -2.86
C PRO A 135 3.54 6.09 -4.20
N GLY A 136 4.36 7.13 -4.33
CA GLY A 136 5.05 7.49 -5.56
C GLY A 136 4.13 8.16 -6.59
N PRO A 137 4.66 8.48 -7.78
CA PRO A 137 3.90 9.12 -8.85
C PRO A 137 2.77 8.21 -9.35
N ILE A 138 1.69 8.85 -9.83
CA ILE A 138 0.57 8.13 -10.46
C ILE A 138 1.09 7.30 -11.62
N ASN A 139 0.70 6.03 -11.67
CA ASN A 139 1.13 5.09 -12.70
C ASN A 139 -0.05 4.25 -13.17
N ASN A 140 -0.35 4.33 -14.47
CA ASN A 140 -1.44 3.61 -15.14
C ASN A 140 -0.94 2.47 -16.06
N LEU A 141 0.35 2.12 -16.00
CA LEU A 141 0.98 1.12 -16.88
C LEU A 141 0.58 -0.33 -16.56
N ASP A 142 -0.12 -0.55 -15.44
CA ASP A 142 -0.74 -1.84 -15.12
C ASP A 142 -1.94 -2.14 -16.02
N PHE A 143 -2.53 -1.16 -16.71
CA PHE A 143 -3.55 -1.39 -17.73
C PHE A 143 -3.28 -0.71 -19.09
N LEU A 144 -2.50 0.39 -19.12
CA LEU A 144 -2.07 1.06 -20.33
C LEU A 144 -0.75 0.51 -20.87
N CYS A 145 -0.63 0.44 -22.19
CA CYS A 145 0.66 0.26 -22.85
C CYS A 145 1.39 1.60 -23.05
N SER A 146 2.63 1.55 -23.55
CA SER A 146 3.45 2.73 -23.86
C SER A 146 2.81 3.70 -24.88
N HIS A 147 1.87 3.22 -25.70
CA HIS A 147 1.13 4.06 -26.66
C HIS A 147 -0.08 4.79 -26.04
N GLY A 148 -0.36 4.57 -24.75
CA GLY A 148 -1.47 5.22 -24.03
C GLY A 148 -2.85 4.56 -24.23
N GLY A 149 -2.91 3.43 -24.94
CA GLY A 149 -4.11 2.58 -25.05
C GLY A 149 -4.07 1.38 -24.11
N VAL A 150 -5.23 0.78 -23.85
CA VAL A 150 -5.36 -0.44 -23.04
C VAL A 150 -4.72 -1.62 -23.76
N HIS A 151 -3.95 -2.43 -23.04
CA HIS A 151 -3.36 -3.64 -23.61
C HIS A 151 -4.47 -4.64 -24.03
N PRO A 152 -4.43 -5.25 -25.24
CA PRO A 152 -5.49 -6.17 -25.70
C PRO A 152 -5.80 -7.31 -24.73
N SER A 153 -4.79 -7.91 -24.10
CA SER A 153 -4.99 -8.98 -23.11
C SER A 153 -5.67 -8.54 -21.81
N LYS A 154 -5.81 -7.22 -21.59
CA LYS A 154 -6.47 -6.63 -20.40
C LYS A 154 -7.81 -6.00 -20.73
N ALA A 155 -8.13 -5.83 -22.02
CA ALA A 155 -9.33 -5.12 -22.49
C ALA A 155 -10.63 -5.69 -21.91
N ALA A 156 -10.69 -7.02 -21.73
CA ALA A 156 -11.88 -7.70 -21.22
C ALA A 156 -12.20 -7.40 -19.74
N TYR A 157 -11.20 -6.96 -18.95
CA TYR A 157 -11.33 -6.73 -17.50
C TYR A 157 -10.69 -5.42 -17.05
N VAL A 158 -10.49 -4.45 -17.95
CA VAL A 158 -9.82 -3.18 -17.63
C VAL A 158 -10.57 -2.37 -16.57
N GLU A 159 -11.90 -2.45 -16.53
CA GLU A 159 -12.74 -1.80 -15.51
C GLU A 159 -12.46 -2.35 -14.09
N ASP A 160 -11.98 -3.59 -14.00
CA ASP A 160 -11.54 -4.17 -12.73
C ASP A 160 -10.17 -3.64 -12.28
N LEU A 161 -9.38 -3.08 -13.20
CA LEU A 161 -8.03 -2.58 -12.93
C LEU A 161 -7.99 -1.09 -12.59
N CYS A 162 -8.98 -0.29 -12.99
CA CYS A 162 -8.99 1.15 -12.79
C CYS A 162 -10.19 1.66 -11.97
N THR A 163 -10.02 2.80 -11.32
CA THR A 163 -11.10 3.59 -10.73
C THR A 163 -11.23 4.92 -11.45
N VAL A 164 -12.41 5.53 -11.34
CA VAL A 164 -12.73 6.79 -12.03
C VAL A 164 -12.71 7.94 -11.03
N PHE A 165 -11.95 8.98 -11.34
CA PHE A 165 -11.95 10.24 -10.61
C PHE A 165 -12.51 11.37 -11.45
N SER A 166 -13.15 12.32 -10.78
CA SER A 166 -13.53 13.60 -11.38
C SER A 166 -12.31 14.44 -11.69
N GLN A 167 -12.45 15.42 -12.57
CA GLN A 167 -11.38 16.37 -12.91
C GLN A 167 -10.74 17.02 -11.68
N SER A 168 -11.55 17.51 -10.73
CA SER A 168 -11.03 18.19 -9.53
C SER A 168 -10.22 17.26 -8.61
N VAL A 169 -10.60 15.99 -8.52
CA VAL A 169 -9.84 14.98 -7.77
C VAL A 169 -8.56 14.63 -8.51
N TRP A 170 -8.63 14.43 -9.83
CA TRP A 170 -7.45 14.15 -10.66
C TRP A 170 -6.41 15.27 -10.58
N GLU A 171 -6.82 16.52 -10.76
CA GLU A 171 -5.92 17.68 -10.71
C GLU A 171 -5.20 17.77 -9.37
N TYR A 172 -5.92 17.57 -8.27
CA TYR A 172 -5.33 17.55 -6.93
C TYR A 172 -4.30 16.43 -6.75
N LEU A 173 -4.64 15.20 -7.18
CA LEU A 173 -3.73 14.06 -7.07
C LEU A 173 -2.51 14.23 -7.99
N HIS A 174 -2.70 14.73 -9.20
CA HIS A 174 -1.61 14.96 -10.15
C HIS A 174 -0.66 16.06 -9.68
N ASP A 175 -1.18 17.16 -9.13
CA ASP A 175 -0.36 18.20 -8.50
C ASP A 175 0.41 17.69 -7.28
N SER A 176 -0.23 16.81 -6.48
CA SER A 176 0.34 16.29 -5.23
C SER A 176 1.38 15.19 -5.40
N PHE A 177 1.29 14.39 -6.47
CA PHE A 177 2.10 13.17 -6.66
C PHE A 177 2.80 13.11 -8.03
N GLY A 178 2.37 13.91 -9.00
CA GLY A 178 2.84 13.85 -10.38
C GLY A 178 2.54 12.51 -11.05
N GLY A 179 3.33 12.19 -12.08
CA GLY A 179 3.21 10.95 -12.83
C GLY A 179 2.26 11.05 -14.02
N GLY A 180 1.69 9.91 -14.40
CA GLY A 180 0.85 9.74 -15.57
C GLY A 180 1.05 8.38 -16.25
N PRO A 181 0.57 8.23 -17.50
CA PRO A 181 -0.16 9.24 -18.28
C PRO A 181 -1.59 9.47 -17.76
N ALA A 182 -2.13 10.66 -18.00
CA ALA A 182 -3.56 10.92 -17.78
C ALA A 182 -4.38 10.07 -18.76
N CYS A 183 -5.45 9.44 -18.27
CA CYS A 183 -6.31 8.59 -19.08
C CYS A 183 -7.76 9.05 -18.94
N THR A 184 -8.33 9.64 -19.99
CA THR A 184 -9.73 10.08 -19.98
C THR A 184 -10.66 9.17 -20.76
N HIS A 185 -10.11 8.21 -21.51
CA HIS A 185 -10.86 7.25 -22.31
C HIS A 185 -10.14 5.91 -22.36
N LEU A 186 -10.89 4.82 -22.20
CA LEU A 186 -10.39 3.47 -22.38
C LEU A 186 -10.64 3.03 -23.82
N TYR A 187 -9.57 2.70 -24.54
CA TYR A 187 -9.63 2.12 -25.88
C TYR A 187 -8.54 1.06 -26.01
N VAL A 188 -8.83 -0.02 -26.75
CA VAL A 188 -7.83 -1.06 -27.01
C VAL A 188 -6.76 -0.51 -27.93
N CYS A 189 -5.49 -0.68 -27.57
CA CYS A 189 -4.38 -0.16 -28.37
C CYS A 189 -4.29 -0.89 -29.73
N PRO A 190 -4.48 -0.19 -30.87
CA PRO A 190 -4.45 -0.82 -32.18
C PRO A 190 -3.04 -1.33 -32.55
N THR A 191 -1.99 -0.59 -32.15
CA THR A 191 -0.59 -0.96 -32.45
C THR A 191 -0.20 -2.29 -31.81
N VAL A 192 -0.54 -2.47 -30.52
CA VAL A 192 -0.26 -3.71 -29.78
C VAL A 192 -1.16 -4.84 -30.27
N PHE A 193 -2.41 -4.53 -30.61
CA PHE A 193 -3.33 -5.52 -31.19
C PHE A 193 -2.78 -6.09 -32.50
N SER A 194 -2.33 -5.24 -33.43
CA SER A 194 -1.73 -5.70 -34.69
C SER A 194 -0.50 -6.57 -34.45
N GLN A 195 0.42 -6.19 -33.54
CA GLN A 195 1.60 -7.00 -33.21
C GLN A 195 1.21 -8.38 -32.68
N SER A 196 0.25 -8.46 -31.76
CA SER A 196 -0.21 -9.74 -31.20
C SER A 196 -0.84 -10.67 -32.25
N VAL A 197 -1.53 -10.11 -33.24
CA VAL A 197 -2.11 -10.88 -34.36
C VAL A 197 -1.01 -11.36 -35.30
N TRP A 198 -0.01 -10.52 -35.59
CA TRP A 198 1.14 -10.90 -36.43
C TRP A 198 1.98 -12.02 -35.79
N GLU A 199 2.27 -11.94 -34.50
CA GLU A 199 2.99 -12.99 -33.76
C GLU A 199 2.20 -14.31 -33.76
N TYR A 200 0.89 -14.27 -33.49
CA TYR A 200 0.05 -15.46 -33.53
C TYR A 200 0.03 -16.14 -34.91
N LEU A 201 0.03 -15.36 -35.99
CA LEU A 201 0.03 -15.88 -37.36
C LEU A 201 1.41 -16.37 -37.85
N HIS A 202 2.49 -16.13 -37.11
CA HIS A 202 3.85 -16.57 -37.49
C HIS A 202 4.42 -17.65 -36.54
N ASP A 203 3.84 -17.82 -35.36
CA ASP A 203 4.14 -18.92 -34.42
C ASP A 203 3.16 -20.12 -34.54
N SER A 204 2.21 -20.09 -35.49
CA SER A 204 1.28 -21.19 -35.82
C SER A 204 1.72 -21.94 -37.08
#